data_AF-A0A9X2G5V9-F1
#
_entry.id   AF-A0A9X2G5V9-F1
#
_cell.length_a   1.000
_cell.length_b   1.000
_cell.length_c   1.000
_cell.angle_alpha   90.00
_cell.angle_beta   90.00
_cell.angle_gamma   90.00
#
_symmetry.space_group_name_H-M   'P 1'
#
loop_
_entity.id
_entity.type
_entity.pdbx_description
1 polymer ?
#
loop_
_entity_poly.entity_id
_entity_poly.type
_entity_poly.pdbx_seq_one_letter_code
_entity_poly.pdbx_strand_id
1 'polypeptide(L)'
;MDHLVIGPGGVVLVDSKRWHRNSSIRGHGGRLWIGRRPADSLVQATVFEAARVGEVLRAAGWKVPVMPVVAVHGAKLPRWGALTVSGVTMLRADRLCGWIRRHPPQLSSEQVASISTAAERVFPPYSAVE
;
A
#
# COMPACT_ATOMS: atom_id res chain seq x y z
N MET A 1 -2.26 1.08 9.15
CA MET A 1 -1.88 0.24 8.00
C MET A 1 -2.18 -1.18 8.39
N ASP A 2 -2.61 -2.01 7.45
CA ASP A 2 -2.88 -3.41 7.77
C ASP A 2 -1.62 -4.26 7.63
N HIS A 3 -0.80 -3.96 6.62
CA HIS A 3 0.46 -4.66 6.39
C HIS A 3 1.55 -3.72 5.87
N LEU A 4 2.79 -4.00 6.26
CA LEU A 4 3.99 -3.44 5.66
C LEU A 4 4.79 -4.59 5.06
N VAL A 5 4.90 -4.61 3.73
CA VAL A 5 5.63 -5.66 3.02
C VAL A 5 7.01 -5.13 2.66
N ILE A 6 8.05 -5.83 3.12
CA ILE A 6 9.44 -5.52 2.82
C ILE A 6 10.00 -6.71 2.04
N GLY A 7 10.47 -6.45 0.83
CA GLY A 7 11.03 -7.50 -0.02
C GLY A 7 11.99 -6.94 -1.05
N PRO A 8 12.52 -7.78 -1.95
CA PRO A 8 13.54 -7.36 -2.91
C PRO A 8 13.10 -6.16 -3.75
N GLY A 9 11.81 -6.07 -4.11
CA GLY A 9 11.25 -4.97 -4.89
C GLY A 9 11.06 -3.64 -4.14
N GLY A 10 11.38 -3.57 -2.84
CA GLY A 10 11.22 -2.38 -2.01
C GLY A 10 10.22 -2.56 -0.86
N VAL A 11 9.73 -1.43 -0.35
CA VAL A 11 8.78 -1.37 0.77
C VAL A 11 7.40 -0.97 0.27
N VAL A 12 6.37 -1.74 0.65
CA VAL A 12 4.98 -1.53 0.24
C VAL A 12 4.11 -1.42 1.48
N LEU A 13 3.40 -0.29 1.62
CA LEU A 13 2.33 -0.16 2.60
C LEU A 13 1.04 -0.67 1.97
N VAL A 14 0.38 -1.61 2.64
CA VAL A 14 -0.89 -2.19 2.20
C VAL A 14 -2.00 -1.82 3.17
N ASP A 15 -2.98 -1.09 2.66
CA ASP A 15 -4.25 -0.81 3.32
C ASP A 15 -5.35 -1.66 2.67
N SER A 16 -6.03 -2.51 3.44
CA SER A 16 -7.08 -3.38 2.92
C SER A 16 -8.43 -2.73 3.13
N LYS A 17 -9.15 -2.53 2.04
CA LYS A 17 -10.45 -1.86 2.06
C LYS A 17 -11.49 -2.71 1.36
N ARG A 18 -12.63 -2.86 2.05
CA ARG A 18 -13.78 -3.60 1.55
C ARG A 18 -14.89 -2.64 1.16
N TRP A 19 -15.39 -2.81 -0.05
CA TRP A 19 -16.60 -2.14 -0.52
C TRP A 19 -17.63 -3.16 -0.98
N HIS A 20 -18.88 -2.70 -1.09
CA HIS A 20 -19.95 -3.50 -1.65
C HIS A 20 -19.64 -3.89 -3.10
N ARG A 21 -20.07 -5.10 -3.52
CA ARG A 21 -19.80 -5.64 -4.87
C ARG A 21 -20.36 -4.81 -6.04
N ASN A 22 -21.36 -3.98 -5.75
CA ASN A 22 -21.96 -3.08 -6.74
C ASN A 22 -21.22 -1.73 -6.84
N SER A 23 -20.27 -1.46 -5.94
CA SER A 23 -19.41 -0.27 -6.04
C SER A 23 -18.39 -0.47 -7.15
N SER A 24 -18.09 0.62 -7.86
CA SER A 24 -17.06 0.66 -8.91
C SER A 24 -16.01 1.69 -8.56
N ILE A 25 -14.75 1.32 -8.65
CA ILE A 25 -13.61 2.21 -8.48
C ILE A 25 -13.11 2.63 -9.86
N ARG A 26 -13.03 3.94 -10.09
CA ARG A 26 -12.62 4.52 -11.38
C ARG A 26 -11.66 5.67 -11.17
N GLY A 27 -10.68 5.79 -12.05
CA GLY A 27 -9.89 7.01 -12.22
C GLY A 27 -10.50 7.88 -13.31
N HIS A 28 -10.72 9.16 -13.04
CA HIS A 28 -11.18 10.13 -14.04
C HIS A 28 -10.68 11.54 -13.68
N GLY A 29 -10.10 12.25 -14.66
CA GLY A 29 -9.59 13.62 -14.46
C GLY A 29 -8.53 13.74 -13.35
N GLY A 30 -7.65 12.73 -13.21
CA GLY A 30 -6.65 12.68 -12.14
C GLY A 30 -7.23 12.41 -10.74
N ARG A 31 -8.53 12.12 -10.63
CA ARG A 31 -9.20 11.81 -9.36
C ARG A 31 -9.67 10.37 -9.30
N LEU A 32 -9.73 9.88 -8.07
CA LEU A 32 -10.29 8.57 -7.75
C LEU A 32 -11.76 8.71 -7.38
N TRP A 33 -12.59 7.81 -7.88
CA TRP A 33 -14.02 7.76 -7.59
C TRP A 33 -14.41 6.38 -7.12
N ILE A 34 -15.20 6.31 -6.05
CA ILE A 34 -15.82 5.08 -5.55
C ILE A 34 -17.34 5.25 -5.69
N GLY A 35 -17.92 4.53 -6.64
CA GLY A 35 -19.29 4.75 -7.08
C GLY A 35 -19.46 6.16 -7.66
N ARG A 36 -20.26 6.99 -6.99
CA ARG A 36 -20.51 8.41 -7.35
C ARG A 36 -19.73 9.39 -6.47
N ARG A 37 -18.96 8.91 -5.50
CA ARG A 37 -18.26 9.77 -4.54
C ARG A 37 -16.79 9.92 -4.93
N PRO A 38 -16.23 11.13 -4.90
CA PRO A 38 -14.80 11.32 -4.98
C PRO A 38 -14.12 10.67 -3.77
N ALA A 39 -12.91 10.14 -3.98
CA ALA A 39 -12.12 9.42 -2.99
C ALA A 39 -10.78 10.10 -2.71
N ASP A 40 -10.68 11.41 -2.95
CA ASP A 40 -9.49 12.22 -2.70
C ASP A 40 -8.99 12.09 -1.25
N SER A 41 -9.89 12.04 -0.27
CA SER A 41 -9.52 11.86 1.14
C SER A 41 -8.86 10.51 1.43
N LEU A 42 -9.34 9.42 0.80
CA LEU A 42 -8.71 8.10 0.91
C LEU A 42 -7.30 8.14 0.32
N VAL A 43 -7.15 8.74 -0.86
CA VAL A 43 -5.86 8.87 -1.54
C VAL A 43 -4.89 9.67 -0.68
N GLN A 44 -5.29 10.84 -0.20
CA GLN A 44 -4.49 11.69 0.67
C GLN A 44 -4.07 10.99 1.96
N ALA A 45 -5.00 10.30 2.63
CA ALA A 45 -4.71 9.54 3.84
C ALA A 45 -3.67 8.44 3.58
N THR A 46 -3.81 7.69 2.48
CA THR A 46 -2.88 6.59 2.15
C THR A 46 -1.49 7.13 1.81
N VAL A 47 -1.40 8.24 1.06
CA VAL A 47 -0.11 8.91 0.78
C VAL A 47 0.54 9.41 2.06
N PHE A 48 -0.23 10.08 2.92
CA PHE A 48 0.26 10.59 4.19
C PHE A 48 0.79 9.46 5.08
N GLU A 49 0.07 8.34 5.14
CA GLU A 49 0.49 7.18 5.92
C GLU A 49 1.80 6.58 5.40
N ALA A 50 1.93 6.39 4.08
CA ALA A 50 3.16 5.88 3.48
C ALA A 50 4.34 6.84 3.70
N ALA A 51 4.12 8.16 3.61
CA ALA A 51 5.12 9.16 3.95
C ALA A 51 5.55 9.04 5.42
N ARG A 52 4.59 8.89 6.34
CA ARG A 52 4.90 8.73 7.77
C ARG A 52 5.71 7.46 8.05
N VAL A 53 5.40 6.35 7.39
CA VAL A 53 6.20 5.11 7.49
C VAL A 53 7.62 5.36 6.97
N GLY A 54 7.77 6.02 5.83
CA GLY A 54 9.08 6.38 5.28
C GLY A 54 9.90 7.25 6.23
N GLU A 55 9.27 8.22 6.90
CA GLU A 55 9.94 9.07 7.89
C GLU A 55 10.42 8.29 9.12
N VAL A 56 9.63 7.34 9.61
CA VAL A 56 10.02 6.48 10.73
C VAL A 56 11.16 5.55 10.33
N LEU A 57 11.11 4.93 9.14
CA LEU A 57 12.22 4.11 8.63
C LEU A 57 13.49 4.94 8.42
N ARG A 58 13.36 6.18 7.95
CA ARG A 58 14.47 7.13 7.80
C ARG A 58 15.11 7.44 9.14
N ALA A 59 14.32 7.68 10.19
CA ALA A 59 14.83 7.86 11.55
C ALA A 59 15.55 6.60 12.09
N ALA A 60 15.15 5.42 11.62
CA ALA A 60 15.82 4.14 11.91
C ALA A 60 17.04 3.85 10.98
N GLY A 61 17.46 4.81 10.16
CA GLY A 61 18.64 4.69 9.29
C GLY A 61 18.37 4.20 7.87
N TRP A 62 17.12 4.00 7.47
CA TRP A 62 16.75 3.44 6.17
C TRP A 62 16.02 4.45 5.29
N LYS A 63 16.71 4.97 4.27
CA LYS A 63 16.10 5.86 3.27
C LYS A 63 15.58 5.04 2.09
N VAL A 64 14.36 4.53 2.21
CA VAL A 64 13.68 3.73 1.17
C VAL A 64 12.31 4.31 0.84
N PRO A 65 11.91 4.36 -0.44
CA PRO A 65 10.55 4.79 -0.80
C PRO A 65 9.53 3.76 -0.32
N VAL A 66 8.41 4.24 0.22
CA VAL A 66 7.28 3.39 0.64
C VAL A 66 6.17 3.55 -0.39
N MET A 67 5.83 2.47 -1.08
CA MET A 67 4.77 2.47 -2.11
C MET A 67 3.40 2.28 -1.45
N PRO A 68 2.47 3.25 -1.53
CA PRO A 68 1.13 3.12 -0.98
C PRO A 68 0.24 2.28 -1.89
N VAL A 69 -0.35 1.23 -1.32
CA VAL A 69 -1.22 0.31 -2.02
C VAL A 69 -2.52 0.10 -1.24
N VAL A 70 -3.65 0.18 -1.94
CA VAL A 70 -4.95 -0.20 -1.39
C VAL A 70 -5.39 -1.53 -2.00
N ALA A 71 -5.45 -2.57 -1.16
CA ALA A 71 -6.00 -3.86 -1.54
C ALA A 71 -7.54 -3.80 -1.50
N VAL A 72 -8.15 -3.93 -2.68
CA VAL A 72 -9.59 -3.76 -2.88
C VAL A 72 -10.29 -5.11 -2.78
N HIS A 73 -11.23 -5.20 -1.84
CA HIS A 73 -12.16 -6.32 -1.70
C HIS A 73 -13.57 -5.91 -2.15
N GLY A 74 -14.23 -6.78 -2.93
CA GLY A 74 -15.62 -6.65 -3.33
C GLY A 74 -15.88 -5.69 -4.50
N ALA A 75 -15.39 -4.47 -4.44
CA ALA A 75 -15.62 -3.45 -5.48
C ALA A 75 -15.08 -3.85 -6.86
N LYS A 76 -15.77 -3.38 -7.91
CA LYS A 76 -15.33 -3.52 -9.30
C LYS A 76 -14.20 -2.53 -9.60
N LEU A 77 -13.08 -3.04 -10.11
CA LEU A 77 -11.99 -2.27 -10.71
C LEU A 77 -12.05 -2.38 -12.24
N PRO A 78 -11.25 -1.59 -12.99
CA PRO A 78 -11.05 -1.81 -14.43
C PRO A 78 -10.68 -3.26 -14.75
N ARG A 79 -10.84 -3.69 -16.00
CA ARG A 79 -10.65 -5.10 -16.41
C ARG A 79 -9.28 -5.68 -16.04
N TRP A 80 -8.23 -4.87 -16.06
CA TRP A 80 -6.87 -5.26 -15.65
C TRP A 80 -6.67 -5.30 -14.12
N GLY A 81 -7.70 -5.00 -13.33
CA GLY A 81 -7.77 -5.25 -11.89
C GLY A 81 -6.93 -4.32 -11.03
N ALA A 82 -6.47 -3.20 -11.58
CA ALA A 82 -5.68 -2.19 -10.86
C ALA A 82 -5.93 -0.79 -11.43
N LEU A 83 -5.56 0.26 -10.72
CA LEU A 83 -5.39 1.62 -11.23
C LEU A 83 -4.52 2.41 -10.25
N THR A 84 -3.83 3.42 -10.76
CA THR A 84 -2.99 4.29 -9.92
C THR A 84 -3.46 5.73 -10.10
N VAL A 85 -3.70 6.42 -8.99
CA VAL A 85 -4.11 7.83 -8.97
C VAL A 85 -3.33 8.53 -7.86
N SER A 86 -2.68 9.65 -8.21
CA SER A 86 -1.88 10.46 -7.28
C SER A 86 -0.89 9.65 -6.43
N GLY A 87 -0.21 8.69 -7.07
CA GLY A 87 0.78 7.82 -6.42
C GLY A 87 0.23 6.64 -5.64
N VAL A 88 -1.10 6.54 -5.44
CA VAL A 88 -1.73 5.40 -4.77
C VAL A 88 -2.18 4.38 -5.78
N THR A 89 -1.71 3.14 -5.62
CA THR A 89 -2.15 2.02 -6.45
C THR A 89 -3.28 1.28 -5.77
N MET A 90 -4.45 1.23 -6.40
CA MET A 90 -5.55 0.36 -5.98
C MET A 90 -5.58 -0.87 -6.87
N LEU A 91 -5.65 -2.05 -6.28
CA LEU A 91 -5.77 -3.30 -7.04
C LEU A 91 -6.61 -4.32 -6.29
N ARG A 92 -7.18 -5.27 -7.04
CA ARG A 92 -7.93 -6.37 -6.43
C ARG A 92 -7.00 -7.13 -5.48
N ALA A 93 -7.48 -7.44 -4.29
CA ALA A 93 -6.67 -8.09 -3.26
C ALA A 93 -6.05 -9.41 -3.74
N ASP A 94 -6.78 -10.19 -4.56
CA ASP A 94 -6.29 -11.44 -5.15
C ASP A 94 -5.09 -11.28 -6.11
N ARG A 95 -4.81 -10.06 -6.59
CA ARG A 95 -3.65 -9.75 -7.44
C ARG A 95 -2.47 -9.18 -6.66
N LEU A 96 -2.64 -8.85 -5.37
CA LEU A 96 -1.63 -8.13 -4.59
C LEU A 96 -0.29 -8.86 -4.57
N CYS A 97 -0.26 -10.12 -4.15
CA CYS A 97 1.00 -10.88 -4.04
C CYS A 97 1.72 -11.03 -5.39
N GLY A 98 0.97 -11.17 -6.49
CA GLY A 98 1.54 -11.22 -7.84
C GLY A 98 2.03 -9.86 -8.33
N TRP A 99 1.39 -8.77 -7.92
CA TRP A 99 1.84 -7.42 -8.22
C TRP A 99 3.12 -7.08 -7.45
N ILE A 100 3.20 -7.37 -6.14
CA ILE A 100 4.40 -7.16 -5.32
C ILE A 100 5.59 -7.93 -5.91
N ARG A 101 5.43 -9.24 -6.18
CA ARG A 101 6.51 -10.10 -6.69
C ARG A 101 7.05 -9.73 -8.08
N ARG A 102 6.31 -8.93 -8.87
CA ARG A 102 6.75 -8.48 -10.19
C ARG A 102 7.66 -7.25 -10.16
N HIS A 103 7.82 -6.61 -9.00
CA HIS A 103 8.75 -5.49 -8.89
C HIS A 103 10.18 -5.99 -9.04
N PRO A 104 11.00 -5.36 -9.90
CA PRO A 104 12.39 -5.76 -10.06
C PRO A 104 13.13 -5.60 -8.72
N PRO A 105 14.11 -6.46 -8.41
CA PRO A 105 14.86 -6.35 -7.18
C PRO A 105 15.67 -5.04 -7.15
N GLN A 106 15.50 -4.29 -6.06
CA GLN A 106 16.20 -3.05 -5.72
C GLN A 106 16.94 -3.14 -4.38
N LEU A 107 16.58 -4.10 -3.54
CA LEU A 107 17.17 -4.36 -2.24
C LEU A 107 17.84 -5.74 -2.23
N SER A 108 19.03 -5.83 -1.62
CA SER A 108 19.67 -7.11 -1.33
C SER A 108 18.93 -7.86 -0.21
N SER A 109 19.19 -9.16 -0.08
CA SER A 109 18.64 -9.97 1.00
C SER A 109 19.02 -9.43 2.39
N GLU A 110 20.25 -8.94 2.55
CA GLU A 110 20.75 -8.33 3.80
C GLU A 110 20.02 -7.01 4.10
N GLN A 111 19.79 -6.19 3.08
CA GLN A 111 19.01 -4.95 3.24
C GLN A 111 17.56 -5.26 3.62
N VAL A 112 16.92 -6.22 2.96
CA VAL A 112 15.55 -6.67 3.30
C VAL A 112 15.48 -7.13 4.76
N ALA A 113 16.41 -7.97 5.21
CA ALA A 113 16.46 -8.47 6.58
C ALA A 113 16.67 -7.33 7.60
N SER A 114 17.56 -6.38 7.29
CA SER A 114 17.89 -5.28 8.19
C SER A 114 16.74 -4.26 8.30
N ILE A 115 16.09 -3.93 7.18
CA ILE A 115 14.89 -3.06 7.17
C ILE A 115 13.74 -3.75 7.90
N SER A 116 13.55 -5.06 7.71
CA SER A 116 12.50 -5.83 8.41
C SER A 116 12.70 -5.81 9.92
N THR A 117 13.91 -6.11 10.39
CA THR A 117 14.27 -6.01 11.82
C THR A 117 14.02 -4.60 12.38
N ALA A 118 14.39 -3.55 11.63
CA ALA A 118 14.13 -2.17 12.05
C ALA A 118 12.63 -1.87 12.10
N ALA A 119 11.86 -2.32 11.10
CA ALA A 119 10.42 -2.12 11.01
C ALA A 119 9.67 -2.79 12.17
N GLU A 120 10.02 -4.02 12.54
CA GLU A 120 9.42 -4.73 13.68
C GLU A 120 9.59 -3.97 15.01
N ARG A 121 10.73 -3.29 15.19
CA ARG A 121 11.01 -2.51 16.40
C ARG A 121 10.21 -1.21 16.47
N VAL A 122 10.01 -0.54 15.34
CA VAL A 122 9.36 0.79 15.27
C VAL A 122 7.87 0.72 14.97
N PHE A 123 7.39 -0.40 14.41
CA PHE A 123 5.99 -0.72 14.16
C PHE A 123 5.65 -2.05 14.82
N PRO A 124 5.60 -2.11 16.16
CA PRO A 124 5.18 -3.33 16.83
C PRO A 124 3.78 -3.73 16.33
N PRO A 125 3.52 -5.03 16.13
CA PRO A 125 2.20 -5.50 15.76
C PRO A 125 1.19 -5.03 16.80
N TYR A 126 -0.04 -4.79 16.37
CA TYR A 126 -1.11 -4.44 17.29
C TYR A 126 -1.32 -5.60 18.28
N SER A 127 -0.82 -5.44 19.50
CA SER A 127 -1.17 -6.31 20.62
C SER A 127 -2.49 -5.79 21.17
N ALA A 128 -3.57 -6.54 20.95
CA ALA A 128 -4.74 -6.38 21.80
C ALA A 128 -4.29 -6.71 23.23
N VAL A 129 -4.28 -5.70 24.11
CA VAL A 129 -4.25 -5.95 25.55
C VAL A 129 -5.54 -6.71 25.88
N GLU A 130 -5.40 -7.94 26.38
CA GLU A 130 -6.49 -8.73 26.97
C GLU A 130 -7.08 -8.03 28.20
#